data_AF-A0A7M7N0K9-F1
#
_entry.id   AF-A0A7M7N0K9-F1
#
_cell.length_a   1.000
_cell.length_b   1.000
_cell.length_c   1.000
_cell.angle_alpha   90.00
_cell.angle_beta   90.00
_cell.angle_gamma   90.00
#
_symmetry.space_group_name_H-M   'P 1'
#
loop_
_entity.id
_entity.type
_entity.pdbx_description
1 polymer ?
#
loop_
_entity_poly.entity_id
_entity_poly.type
_entity_poly.pdbx_seq_one_letter_code
_entity_poly.pdbx_strand_id
1 'polypeptide(L)'
;MAGLPAVVTLTVQIARDENGKLCTNDKVEATEALRKLEKAGADVVGFNCSRGPDTILPLLEDAKKAGIKVPLAVLPVPYRTTQEQPTFMTLTDTKTGKLCFPVDLDCHLCTRNDIVKFGKRCAELGIPYVGLCCGNSPHYTRSLAESLGRKPEATRYSPNMSLHVIYGADEKLNAYERESAANNNNR
;
A
#
# COMPACT_ATOMS: atom_id res chain seq x y z
N MET A 1 -27.67 -18.23 -5.56
CA MET A 1 -26.30 -17.74 -5.25
C MET A 1 -25.29 -18.72 -5.84
N ALA A 2 -24.10 -18.27 -6.26
CA ALA A 2 -23.13 -19.11 -6.97
C ALA A 2 -22.41 -20.16 -6.10
N GLY A 3 -22.58 -20.13 -4.77
CA GLY A 3 -21.97 -21.10 -3.84
C GLY A 3 -20.46 -20.94 -3.65
N LEU A 4 -19.88 -19.81 -4.11
CA LEU A 4 -18.45 -19.50 -4.00
C LEU A 4 -18.23 -18.38 -2.99
N PRO A 5 -17.06 -18.34 -2.31
CA PRO A 5 -16.71 -17.22 -1.43
C PRO A 5 -16.69 -15.88 -2.17
N ALA A 6 -17.26 -14.84 -1.54
CA ALA A 6 -17.36 -13.50 -2.08
C ALA A 6 -16.42 -12.52 -1.35
N VAL A 7 -15.46 -11.96 -2.09
CA VAL A 7 -14.59 -10.86 -1.63
C VAL A 7 -15.09 -9.56 -2.24
N VAL A 8 -15.51 -8.61 -1.40
CA VAL A 8 -16.06 -7.32 -1.86
C VAL A 8 -15.31 -6.16 -1.23
N THR A 9 -14.54 -5.43 -2.03
CA THR A 9 -13.81 -4.24 -1.58
C THR A 9 -14.39 -2.97 -2.18
N LEU A 10 -14.36 -1.88 -1.41
CA LEU A 10 -14.84 -0.56 -1.82
C LEU A 10 -13.67 0.39 -2.07
N THR A 11 -13.80 1.21 -3.10
CA THR A 11 -12.91 2.35 -3.31
C THR A 11 -13.53 3.59 -2.68
N VAL A 12 -12.96 4.03 -1.55
CA VAL A 12 -13.37 5.25 -0.85
C VAL A 12 -12.43 6.38 -1.25
N GLN A 13 -12.91 7.25 -2.14
CA GLN A 13 -12.13 8.37 -2.67
C GLN A 13 -12.15 9.55 -1.68
N ILE A 14 -12.89 10.61 -2.00
CA ILE A 14 -12.91 11.88 -1.25
C ILE A 14 -14.32 12.28 -0.78
N ALA A 15 -15.35 11.54 -1.18
CA ALA A 15 -16.72 11.86 -0.82
C ALA A 15 -16.90 11.83 0.71
N ARG A 16 -17.60 12.84 1.21
CA ARG A 16 -17.98 12.94 2.63
C ARG A 16 -19.50 12.96 2.81
N ASP A 17 -19.95 12.38 3.91
CA ASP A 17 -21.34 12.44 4.36
C ASP A 17 -21.63 13.80 5.03
N GLU A 18 -22.86 13.98 5.51
CA GLU A 18 -23.32 15.20 6.19
C GLU A 18 -22.53 15.53 7.47
N ASN A 19 -21.89 14.53 8.09
CA ASN A 19 -21.07 14.67 9.28
C ASN A 19 -19.57 14.81 8.97
N GLY A 20 -19.22 14.94 7.69
CA GLY A 20 -17.84 15.07 7.22
C GLY A 20 -17.06 13.75 7.24
N LYS A 21 -17.68 12.59 7.49
CA LYS A 21 -17.01 11.29 7.45
C LYS A 21 -16.86 10.80 6.02
N LEU A 22 -15.81 10.04 5.75
CA LEU A 22 -15.60 9.45 4.43
C LEU A 22 -16.72 8.46 4.11
N CYS A 23 -17.23 8.52 2.89
CA CYS A 23 -18.39 7.76 2.45
C CYS A 23 -18.26 7.29 0.99
N THR A 24 -19.17 6.42 0.58
CA THR A 24 -19.40 6.09 -0.83
C THR A 24 -19.97 7.28 -1.59
N ASN A 25 -19.99 7.21 -2.93
CA ASN A 25 -20.65 8.24 -3.74
C ASN A 25 -22.15 8.36 -3.41
N ASP A 26 -22.78 7.27 -2.98
CA ASP A 26 -24.18 7.21 -2.52
C ASP A 26 -24.36 7.66 -1.06
N LYS A 27 -23.36 8.34 -0.46
CA LYS A 27 -23.41 8.92 0.88
C LYS A 27 -23.59 7.92 2.03
N VAL A 28 -23.15 6.67 1.82
CA VAL A 28 -23.05 5.68 2.90
C VAL A 28 -21.67 5.79 3.53
N GLU A 29 -21.60 6.10 4.83
CA GLU A 29 -20.33 6.12 5.59
C GLU A 29 -19.54 4.81 5.35
N ALA A 30 -18.21 4.93 5.19
CA ALA A 30 -17.36 3.85 4.71
C ALA A 30 -17.46 2.57 5.56
N THR A 31 -17.44 2.66 6.90
CA THR A 31 -17.55 1.48 7.77
C THR A 31 -18.95 0.89 7.77
N GLU A 32 -19.99 1.71 7.68
CA GLU A 32 -21.38 1.26 7.53
C GLU A 32 -21.59 0.54 6.18
N ALA A 33 -20.95 1.00 5.11
CA ALA A 33 -20.98 0.31 3.83
C ALA A 33 -20.39 -1.10 3.94
N LEU A 34 -19.28 -1.29 4.68
CA LEU A 34 -18.72 -2.61 4.94
C LEU A 34 -19.67 -3.49 5.76
N ARG A 35 -20.34 -2.95 6.80
CA ARG A 35 -21.35 -3.69 7.58
C ARG A 35 -22.52 -4.15 6.71
N LYS A 36 -22.98 -3.31 5.79
CA LYS A 36 -24.04 -3.68 4.84
C LYS A 36 -23.60 -4.81 3.92
N LEU A 37 -22.36 -4.79 3.43
CA LEU A 37 -21.79 -5.87 2.62
C LEU A 37 -21.66 -7.18 3.40
N GLU A 38 -21.18 -7.13 4.64
CA GLU A 38 -21.13 -8.28 5.55
C GLU A 38 -22.54 -8.87 5.76
N LYS A 39 -23.53 -8.02 6.10
CA LYS A 39 -24.92 -8.45 6.28
C LYS A 39 -25.53 -9.04 5.01
N ALA A 40 -25.09 -8.58 3.84
CA ALA A 40 -25.51 -9.12 2.56
C ALA A 40 -24.85 -10.47 2.20
N GLY A 41 -23.92 -10.95 3.03
CA GLY A 41 -23.30 -12.28 2.88
C GLY A 41 -21.92 -12.26 2.21
N ALA A 42 -21.20 -11.13 2.20
CA ALA A 42 -19.81 -11.12 1.76
C ALA A 42 -18.91 -11.86 2.77
N ASP A 43 -18.08 -12.79 2.28
CA ASP A 43 -17.14 -13.56 3.11
C ASP A 43 -15.89 -12.75 3.50
N VAL A 44 -15.56 -11.71 2.73
CA VAL A 44 -14.46 -10.78 3.00
C VAL A 44 -14.90 -9.39 2.54
N VAL A 45 -14.67 -8.37 3.37
CA VAL A 45 -14.94 -6.98 3.01
C VAL A 45 -13.71 -6.11 3.18
N GLY A 46 -13.65 -4.95 2.53
CA GLY A 46 -12.48 -4.09 2.72
C GLY A 46 -12.38 -2.90 1.78
N PHE A 47 -11.16 -2.39 1.62
CA PHE A 47 -10.89 -1.21 0.81
C PHE A 47 -9.81 -1.47 -0.24
N ASN A 48 -9.98 -0.91 -1.44
CA ASN A 48 -8.98 -1.00 -2.50
C ASN A 48 -8.86 0.29 -3.30
N CYS A 49 -7.72 0.45 -3.97
CA CYS A 49 -7.42 1.54 -4.89
C CYS A 49 -7.45 2.94 -4.24
N SER A 50 -7.33 3.97 -5.08
CA SER A 50 -7.36 5.41 -4.83
C SER A 50 -6.39 5.96 -3.78
N ARG A 51 -6.42 5.43 -2.56
CA ARG A 51 -5.62 5.83 -1.42
C ARG A 51 -4.31 5.06 -1.38
N GLY A 52 -3.24 5.76 -1.01
CA GLY A 52 -1.95 5.16 -0.72
C GLY A 52 -1.93 4.42 0.60
N PRO A 53 -0.81 3.77 0.96
CA PRO A 53 -0.70 3.01 2.20
C PRO A 53 -1.05 3.83 3.44
N ASP A 54 -0.52 5.05 3.55
CA ASP A 54 -0.70 5.87 4.75
C ASP A 54 -2.13 6.42 4.89
N THR A 55 -2.83 6.69 3.79
CA THR A 55 -4.18 7.28 3.81
C THR A 55 -5.30 6.24 3.78
N ILE A 56 -5.00 4.98 3.46
CA ILE A 56 -5.95 3.86 3.56
C ILE A 56 -5.95 3.22 4.95
N LEU A 57 -4.80 3.21 5.65
CA LEU A 57 -4.66 2.57 6.96
C LEU A 57 -5.68 3.07 8.01
N PRO A 58 -5.95 4.39 8.15
CA PRO A 58 -6.96 4.87 9.08
C PRO A 58 -8.37 4.31 8.80
N LEU A 59 -8.75 4.15 7.53
CA LEU A 59 -10.04 3.54 7.17
C LEU A 59 -10.12 2.09 7.65
N LEU A 60 -9.01 1.35 7.54
CA LEU A 60 -8.93 -0.04 7.97
C LEU A 60 -8.99 -0.16 9.50
N GLU A 61 -8.33 0.74 10.22
CA GLU A 61 -8.41 0.83 11.68
C GLU A 61 -9.82 1.13 12.15
N ASP A 62 -10.52 2.04 11.48
CA ASP A 62 -11.91 2.37 11.78
C ASP A 62 -12.85 1.20 11.47
N ALA A 63 -12.62 0.46 10.39
CA ALA A 63 -13.35 -0.78 10.10
C ALA A 63 -13.14 -1.85 11.19
N LYS A 64 -11.92 -2.00 11.74
CA LYS A 64 -11.70 -2.88 12.89
C LYS A 64 -12.45 -2.43 14.13
N LYS A 65 -12.41 -1.12 14.45
CA LYS A 65 -13.17 -0.55 15.59
C LYS A 65 -14.68 -0.70 15.42
N ALA A 66 -15.17 -0.68 14.18
CA ALA A 66 -16.58 -0.90 13.85
C ALA A 66 -17.04 -2.35 14.08
N GLY A 67 -16.15 -3.28 14.39
CA GLY A 67 -16.50 -4.64 14.82
C GLY A 67 -16.98 -5.57 13.69
N ILE A 68 -16.55 -5.31 12.45
CA ILE A 68 -16.73 -6.23 11.31
C ILE A 68 -16.19 -7.62 11.70
N LYS A 69 -16.99 -8.66 11.49
CA LYS A 69 -16.72 -10.04 11.91
C LYS A 69 -16.05 -10.86 10.82
N VAL A 70 -16.38 -10.59 9.56
CA VAL A 70 -15.71 -11.22 8.42
C VAL A 70 -14.28 -10.67 8.24
N PRO A 71 -13.35 -11.46 7.67
CA PRO A 71 -12.02 -10.99 7.33
C PRO A 71 -12.00 -9.66 6.58
N LEU A 72 -11.05 -8.79 6.95
CA LEU A 72 -10.82 -7.53 6.25
C LEU A 72 -9.78 -7.67 5.14
N ALA A 73 -10.03 -6.99 4.02
CA ALA A 73 -9.11 -6.84 2.90
C ALA A 73 -8.62 -5.39 2.73
N VAL A 74 -7.37 -5.23 2.31
CA VAL A 74 -6.82 -3.91 1.99
C VAL A 74 -5.84 -3.97 0.82
N LEU A 75 -6.07 -3.12 -0.20
CA LEU A 75 -5.27 -3.08 -1.42
C LEU A 75 -5.04 -1.62 -1.88
N PRO A 76 -4.15 -0.84 -1.23
CA PRO A 76 -3.87 0.53 -1.64
C PRO A 76 -3.18 0.60 -3.00
N VAL A 77 -3.16 1.78 -3.59
CA VAL A 77 -2.22 2.09 -4.68
C VAL A 77 -0.82 2.36 -4.09
N PRO A 78 0.30 1.96 -4.72
CA PRO A 78 1.63 2.23 -4.19
C PRO A 78 2.12 3.64 -4.60
N TYR A 79 1.31 4.65 -4.29
CA TYR A 79 1.66 6.07 -4.40
C TYR A 79 1.56 6.73 -3.01
N ARG A 80 2.45 7.67 -2.74
CA ARG A 80 2.52 8.43 -1.49
C ARG A 80 1.48 9.53 -1.47
N THR A 81 0.28 9.18 -1.02
CA THR A 81 -0.81 10.13 -0.76
C THR A 81 -0.69 10.75 0.62
N THR A 82 -1.16 11.98 0.80
CA THR A 82 -1.16 12.71 2.08
C THR A 82 -2.59 12.98 2.56
N GLN A 83 -2.79 13.59 3.74
CA GLN A 83 -4.15 13.93 4.17
C GLN A 83 -4.78 15.02 3.29
N GLU A 84 -3.96 15.93 2.78
CA GLU A 84 -4.36 17.01 1.85
C GLU A 84 -4.63 16.47 0.45
N GLN A 85 -3.85 15.47 0.01
CA GLN A 85 -4.01 14.78 -1.27
C GLN A 85 -4.22 13.28 -1.04
N PRO A 86 -5.40 12.89 -0.53
CA PRO A 86 -5.64 11.54 0.01
C PRO A 86 -5.71 10.47 -1.06
N THR A 87 -5.84 10.84 -2.33
CA THR A 87 -5.89 9.89 -3.43
C THR A 87 -4.83 10.20 -4.48
N PHE A 88 -4.38 9.18 -5.22
CA PHE A 88 -3.47 9.37 -6.35
C PHE A 88 -4.04 10.26 -7.46
N MET A 89 -5.37 10.42 -7.55
CA MET A 89 -6.05 11.34 -8.47
C MET A 89 -5.97 12.80 -8.03
N THR A 90 -5.66 13.04 -6.75
CA THR A 90 -5.53 14.40 -6.17
C THR A 90 -4.08 14.85 -6.05
N LEU A 91 -3.12 14.00 -6.39
CA LEU A 91 -1.70 14.33 -6.31
C LEU A 91 -1.32 15.38 -7.35
N THR A 92 -0.52 16.34 -6.93
CA THR A 92 0.08 17.34 -7.80
C THR A 92 1.60 17.19 -7.81
N ASP A 93 2.22 17.49 -8.94
CA ASP A 93 3.66 17.50 -9.07
C ASP A 93 4.24 18.68 -8.27
N THR A 94 5.24 18.40 -7.42
CA THR A 94 5.78 19.42 -6.49
C THR A 94 6.62 20.50 -7.18
N LYS A 95 7.04 20.28 -8.43
CA LYS A 95 7.81 21.25 -9.21
C LYS A 95 6.91 22.13 -10.07
N THR A 96 5.81 21.59 -10.59
CA THR A 96 4.93 22.30 -11.55
C THR A 96 3.58 22.70 -10.96
N GLY A 97 3.16 22.10 -9.85
CA GLY A 97 1.85 22.30 -9.24
C GLY A 97 0.68 21.68 -10.02
N LYS A 98 0.94 21.00 -11.15
CA LYS A 98 -0.09 20.38 -11.99
C LYS A 98 -0.54 19.03 -11.42
N LEU A 99 -1.77 18.62 -11.74
CA LEU A 99 -2.25 17.28 -11.40
C LEU A 99 -1.39 16.21 -12.10
N CYS A 100 -0.99 15.20 -11.33
CA CYS A 100 -0.18 14.08 -11.82
C CYS A 100 -1.01 13.02 -12.55
N PHE A 101 -2.24 12.79 -12.11
CA PHE A 101 -3.08 11.73 -12.68
C PHE A 101 -3.58 12.11 -14.09
N PRO A 102 -3.60 11.18 -15.07
CA PRO A 102 -3.23 9.76 -14.94
C PRO A 102 -1.78 9.40 -15.34
N VAL A 103 -1.00 10.34 -15.91
CA VAL A 103 0.22 9.99 -16.67
C VAL A 103 1.55 10.40 -16.02
N ASP A 104 1.54 11.29 -15.02
CA ASP A 104 2.73 11.90 -14.40
C ASP A 104 2.86 11.53 -12.90
N LEU A 105 2.57 10.27 -12.55
CA LEU A 105 2.50 9.80 -11.16
C LEU A 105 3.84 9.31 -10.59
N ASP A 106 4.88 9.17 -11.43
CA ASP A 106 6.16 8.55 -11.11
C ASP A 106 6.86 9.19 -9.90
N CYS A 107 6.76 10.52 -9.78
CA CYS A 107 7.36 11.27 -8.68
C CYS A 107 6.75 10.95 -7.31
N HIS A 108 5.57 10.31 -7.29
CA HIS A 108 4.85 9.94 -6.07
C HIS A 108 4.91 8.44 -5.76
N LEU A 109 5.65 7.63 -6.50
CA LEU A 109 5.76 6.19 -6.24
C LEU A 109 6.26 5.90 -4.81
N CYS A 110 5.67 4.90 -4.18
CA CYS A 110 6.19 4.32 -2.94
C CYS A 110 7.57 3.71 -3.17
N THR A 111 8.38 3.60 -2.12
CA THR A 111 9.55 2.71 -2.14
C THR A 111 9.16 1.31 -1.69
N ARG A 112 10.06 0.34 -1.91
CA ARG A 112 9.95 -1.00 -1.29
C ARG A 112 9.80 -0.91 0.23
N ASN A 113 10.50 0.02 0.88
CA ASN A 113 10.43 0.22 2.32
C ASN A 113 9.07 0.74 2.77
N ASP A 114 8.41 1.59 1.99
CA ASP A 114 7.05 2.05 2.30
C ASP A 114 6.06 0.86 2.28
N ILE A 115 6.19 -0.02 1.29
CA ILE A 115 5.39 -1.25 1.20
C ILE A 115 5.72 -2.24 2.33
N VAL A 116 6.99 -2.34 2.74
CA VAL A 116 7.39 -3.17 3.90
C VAL A 116 6.74 -2.64 5.19
N LYS A 117 6.78 -1.34 5.43
CA LYS A 117 6.13 -0.70 6.59
C LYS A 117 4.62 -0.95 6.57
N PHE A 118 3.98 -0.77 5.41
CA PHE A 118 2.57 -1.06 5.23
C PHE A 118 2.21 -2.52 5.55
N GLY A 119 2.96 -3.48 5.01
CA GLY A 119 2.73 -4.89 5.28
C GLY A 119 2.89 -5.24 6.76
N LYS A 120 3.94 -4.74 7.42
CA LYS A 120 4.11 -4.89 8.88
C LYS A 120 2.93 -4.31 9.66
N ARG A 121 2.46 -3.12 9.28
CA ARG A 121 1.29 -2.52 9.91
C ARG A 121 0.02 -3.36 9.72
N CYS A 122 -0.17 -3.95 8.54
CA CYS A 122 -1.27 -4.88 8.29
C CYS A 122 -1.17 -6.14 9.16
N ALA A 123 0.05 -6.69 9.36
CA ALA A 123 0.27 -7.83 10.25
C ALA A 123 -0.03 -7.49 11.72
N GLU A 124 0.41 -6.32 12.21
CA GLU A 124 0.07 -5.82 13.55
C GLU A 124 -1.44 -5.66 13.73
N LEU A 125 -2.12 -5.17 12.69
CA LEU A 125 -3.58 -5.06 12.66
C LEU A 125 -4.27 -6.41 12.42
N GLY A 126 -3.55 -7.51 12.21
CA GLY A 126 -4.12 -8.84 11.97
C GLY A 126 -5.02 -8.91 10.73
N ILE A 127 -4.63 -8.22 9.65
CA ILE A 127 -5.38 -8.17 8.39
C ILE A 127 -4.97 -9.36 7.51
N PRO A 128 -5.88 -10.29 7.21
CA PRO A 128 -5.51 -11.54 6.54
C PRO A 128 -5.43 -11.41 5.01
N TYR A 129 -6.10 -10.44 4.40
CA TYR A 129 -6.10 -10.23 2.95
C TYR A 129 -5.43 -8.89 2.64
N VAL A 130 -4.17 -8.93 2.22
CA VAL A 130 -3.38 -7.72 1.91
C VAL A 130 -2.85 -7.81 0.49
N GLY A 131 -3.06 -6.75 -0.28
CA GLY A 131 -2.59 -6.65 -1.67
C GLY A 131 -2.21 -5.22 -2.05
N LEU A 132 -2.05 -4.99 -3.34
CA LEU A 132 -1.75 -3.68 -3.94
C LEU A 132 -2.53 -3.54 -5.24
N CYS A 133 -2.99 -2.33 -5.54
CA CYS A 133 -3.87 -2.03 -6.68
C CYS A 133 -3.12 -1.34 -7.83
N CYS A 134 -3.73 -0.35 -8.49
CA CYS A 134 -3.13 0.38 -9.61
C CYS A 134 -1.75 0.94 -9.26
N GLY A 135 -0.77 0.81 -10.17
CA GLY A 135 0.63 1.18 -9.94
C GLY A 135 1.48 0.08 -9.31
N ASN A 136 0.88 -1.07 -8.94
CA ASN A 136 1.62 -2.22 -8.45
C ASN A 136 2.59 -2.76 -9.51
N SER A 137 3.68 -3.35 -9.03
CA SER A 137 4.71 -3.97 -9.84
C SER A 137 5.28 -5.19 -9.09
N PRO A 138 5.97 -6.12 -9.78
CA PRO A 138 6.43 -7.36 -9.16
C PRO A 138 7.29 -7.17 -7.91
N HIS A 139 8.10 -6.11 -7.87
CA HIS A 139 8.97 -5.85 -6.72
C HIS A 139 8.19 -5.36 -5.49
N TYR A 140 7.09 -4.63 -5.65
CA TYR A 140 6.24 -4.26 -4.51
C TYR A 140 5.50 -5.47 -3.95
N THR A 141 4.93 -6.30 -4.83
CA THR A 141 4.21 -7.52 -4.40
C THR A 141 5.15 -8.46 -3.65
N ARG A 142 6.39 -8.63 -4.12
CA ARG A 142 7.43 -9.39 -3.41
C ARG A 142 7.75 -8.77 -2.04
N SER A 143 8.05 -7.47 -1.99
CA SER A 143 8.38 -6.79 -0.73
C SER A 143 7.22 -6.83 0.28
N LEU A 144 5.96 -6.80 -0.19
CA LEU A 144 4.78 -6.99 0.65
C LEU A 144 4.71 -8.42 1.20
N ALA A 145 4.92 -9.43 0.36
CA ALA A 145 4.90 -10.82 0.80
C ALA A 145 5.99 -11.10 1.86
N GLU A 146 7.21 -10.61 1.61
CA GLU A 146 8.34 -10.75 2.53
C GLU A 146 8.12 -10.01 3.86
N SER A 147 7.50 -8.82 3.84
CA SER A 147 7.20 -8.09 5.07
C SER A 147 6.15 -8.76 5.94
N LEU A 148 5.30 -9.61 5.34
CA LEU A 148 4.34 -10.48 6.00
C LEU A 148 4.93 -11.86 6.36
N GLY A 149 6.26 -12.02 6.28
CA GLY A 149 6.96 -13.25 6.65
C GLY A 149 6.89 -14.38 5.61
N ARG A 150 6.34 -14.13 4.42
CA ARG A 150 6.30 -15.13 3.34
C ARG A 150 7.63 -15.15 2.58
N LYS A 151 7.93 -16.29 1.96
CA LYS A 151 9.09 -16.46 1.07
C LYS A 151 8.61 -16.95 -0.30
N PRO A 152 7.98 -16.10 -1.12
CA PRO A 152 7.58 -16.48 -2.47
C PRO A 152 8.81 -16.84 -3.31
N GLU A 153 8.62 -17.60 -4.38
CA GLU A 153 9.70 -17.96 -5.32
C GLU A 153 10.50 -16.74 -5.83
N ALA A 154 9.81 -15.61 -5.99
CA ALA A 154 10.41 -14.36 -6.43
C ALA A 154 11.40 -13.74 -5.42
N THR A 155 11.43 -14.20 -4.16
CA THR A 155 12.39 -13.76 -3.13
C THR A 155 13.85 -13.96 -3.56
N ARG A 156 14.13 -14.91 -4.46
CA ARG A 156 15.46 -15.06 -5.08
C ARG A 156 15.96 -13.80 -5.82
N TYR A 157 15.04 -12.91 -6.22
CA TYR A 157 15.33 -11.65 -6.90
C TYR A 157 15.30 -10.44 -5.95
N SER A 158 15.26 -10.67 -4.64
CA SER A 158 15.32 -9.58 -3.66
C SER A 158 16.71 -8.95 -3.63
N PRO A 159 16.81 -7.62 -3.52
CA PRO A 159 18.11 -6.95 -3.49
C PRO A 159 18.96 -7.47 -2.35
N ASN A 160 20.19 -7.88 -2.66
CA ASN A 160 21.18 -8.26 -1.66
C ASN A 160 22.26 -7.18 -1.58
N MET A 161 22.14 -6.30 -0.59
CA MET A 161 23.09 -5.19 -0.41
C MET A 161 24.51 -5.64 -0.05
N SER A 162 24.69 -6.87 0.47
CA SER A 162 26.05 -7.41 0.69
C SER A 162 26.84 -7.57 -0.61
N LEU A 163 26.14 -7.69 -1.75
CA LEU A 163 26.68 -7.77 -3.11
C LEU A 163 26.66 -6.42 -3.83
N HIS A 164 26.30 -5.32 -3.16
CA HIS A 164 26.28 -4.01 -3.80
C HIS A 164 27.71 -3.53 -4.06
N VAL A 165 28.00 -3.10 -5.28
CA VAL A 165 29.36 -2.74 -5.70
C VAL A 165 30.02 -1.65 -4.83
N ILE A 166 29.26 -0.66 -4.39
CA ILE A 166 29.74 0.44 -3.53
C ILE A 166 29.62 0.15 -2.02
N TYR A 167 28.55 -0.52 -1.59
CA TYR A 167 28.13 -0.59 -0.18
C TYR A 167 28.19 -2.02 0.39
N GLY A 168 28.53 -2.99 -0.45
CA GLY A 168 28.61 -4.40 -0.09
C GLY A 168 29.92 -4.74 0.58
N ALA A 169 29.93 -5.88 1.25
CA ALA A 169 31.08 -6.39 2.00
C ALA A 169 31.49 -7.81 1.54
N ASP A 170 30.86 -8.35 0.49
CA ASP A 170 31.19 -9.66 -0.04
C ASP A 170 32.60 -9.67 -0.66
N GLU A 171 33.37 -10.71 -0.38
CA GLU A 171 34.76 -10.87 -0.82
C GLU A 171 34.90 -10.93 -2.34
N LYS A 172 33.83 -11.28 -3.07
CA LYS A 172 33.80 -11.31 -4.54
C LYS A 172 33.76 -9.90 -5.16
N LEU A 173 33.56 -8.85 -4.37
CA LEU A 173 33.46 -7.48 -4.87
C LEU A 173 34.85 -6.84 -5.04
N ASN A 174 35.03 -6.16 -6.18
CA ASN A 174 36.25 -5.39 -6.46
C ASN A 174 36.51 -4.37 -5.34
N ALA A 175 37.75 -4.35 -4.83
CA ALA A 175 38.16 -3.44 -3.76
C ALA A 175 38.18 -1.97 -4.21
N TYR A 176 38.47 -1.70 -5.49
CA TYR A 176 38.64 -0.34 -6.01
C TYR A 176 37.41 0.56 -5.78
N GLU A 177 36.21 0.05 -6.07
CA GLU A 177 34.98 0.83 -5.95
C GLU A 177 34.57 1.05 -4.49
N ARG A 178 34.89 0.10 -3.60
CA ARG A 178 34.68 0.24 -2.15
C ARG A 178 35.60 1.29 -1.54
N GLU A 179 36.88 1.26 -1.89
CA GLU A 179 37.89 2.22 -1.41
C GLU A 179 37.62 3.64 -1.94
N SER A 180 37.24 3.76 -3.22
CA SER A 180 36.90 5.07 -3.81
C SER A 180 35.67 5.70 -3.17
N ALA A 181 34.67 4.91 -2.77
CA ALA A 181 33.48 5.42 -2.10
C ALA A 181 33.75 5.84 -0.65
N ALA A 182 34.55 5.05 0.09
CA ALA A 182 34.98 5.39 1.45
C ALA A 182 35.73 6.74 1.49
N ASN A 183 36.53 7.03 0.46
CA ASN A 183 37.28 8.28 0.35
C ASN A 183 36.41 9.51 0.03
N ASN A 184 35.24 9.33 -0.59
CA ASN A 184 34.33 10.43 -0.94
C ASN A 184 33.29 10.75 0.14
N ASN A 185 32.95 9.80 1.01
CA ASN A 185 32.02 10.03 2.14
C ASN A 185 32.66 10.74 3.35
N ASN A 186 33.96 11.01 3.31
CA ASN A 186 34.71 11.78 4.32
C ASN A 186 34.90 13.26 3.92
N ARG A 187 34.08 13.80 3.01
CA ARG A 187 34.04 15.22 2.64
C ARG A 187 32.68 15.83 2.95
#